data_AF-F9WK76-F1
#
_entry.id   AF-F9WK76-F1
#
_cell.length_a   1.000
_cell.length_b   1.000
_cell.length_c   1.000
_cell.angle_alpha   90.00
_cell.angle_beta   90.00
_cell.angle_gamma   90.00
#
_symmetry.space_group_name_H-M   'P 1'
#
loop_
_entity.id
_entity.type
_entity.pdbx_description
1 polymer ?
#
loop_
_entity_poly.entity_id
_entity_poly.type
_entity_poly.pdbx_seq_one_letter_code
_entity_poly.pdbx_strand_id
1 'polypeptide(L)'
;MMKVVMVMALGILCVGAKNHNEEAHRALCDLLQAAVGKWGSSGEGLSEPMKAALGITIFGNEKGGVLGELESLPGVYKNVEGTQDSRGNWCGQPQEDGHNGINQGRSSGHSAPHGLLCLCTVGEKGWPVNESETVEERLCGHTKQTLGASDNEGWVGSKSVQGEKHVSETWKEVVIPCLKGERGKELKPALHSFLGKLENKSGDWYSSRYQLGEGEPSNERSCTGTQKHGVCVMYYNFTGGSYPMPWWTELENAIQEDEKLQKQREEEERRKHKEEANKKEDPRAEASKSGHPTTNQTDQQNTGTNFTNTLRKFNLTSGTPISMPSSWLLSVAILI
;
A
#
# COMPACT_ATOMS: atom_id res chain seq x y z
N MET A 1 16.59 -74.03 -5.64
CA MET A 1 15.48 -73.13 -5.25
C MET A 1 16.10 -71.84 -4.72
N MET A 2 16.09 -70.78 -5.52
CA MET A 2 16.73 -69.50 -5.19
C MET A 2 15.73 -68.66 -4.37
N LYS A 3 16.05 -68.38 -3.10
CA LYS A 3 15.24 -67.52 -2.25
C LYS A 3 15.52 -66.06 -2.64
N VAL A 4 14.57 -65.45 -3.33
CA VAL A 4 14.56 -64.01 -3.60
C VAL A 4 14.22 -63.31 -2.28
N VAL A 5 15.22 -62.67 -1.67
CA VAL A 5 15.03 -61.79 -0.52
C VAL A 5 14.59 -60.44 -1.06
N MET A 6 13.28 -60.18 -0.97
CA MET A 6 12.68 -58.91 -1.32
C MET A 6 12.95 -57.92 -0.18
N VAL A 7 14.00 -57.11 -0.33
CA VAL A 7 14.29 -56.01 0.59
C VAL A 7 13.29 -54.89 0.30
N MET A 8 12.22 -54.81 1.10
CA MET A 8 11.36 -53.63 1.13
C MET A 8 12.13 -52.50 1.80
N ALA A 9 12.67 -51.59 0.99
CA ALA A 9 13.12 -50.29 1.46
C ALA A 9 11.87 -49.45 1.77
N LEU A 10 11.48 -49.39 3.05
CA LEU A 10 10.58 -48.34 3.53
C LEU A 10 11.34 -47.01 3.45
N GLY A 11 11.10 -46.25 2.38
CA GLY A 11 11.48 -44.85 2.32
C GLY A 11 10.66 -44.07 3.35
N ILE A 12 11.29 -43.66 4.45
CA ILE A 12 10.73 -42.65 5.34
C ILE A 12 10.75 -41.34 4.54
N LEU A 13 9.59 -40.92 4.04
CA LEU A 13 9.40 -39.56 3.57
C LEU A 13 9.51 -38.65 4.79
N CYS A 14 10.66 -38.01 4.98
CA CYS A 14 10.77 -36.85 5.85
C CYS A 14 9.93 -35.73 5.24
N VAL A 15 8.64 -35.68 5.57
CA VAL A 15 7.80 -34.52 5.29
C VAL A 15 8.27 -33.45 6.27
N GLY A 16 9.08 -32.51 5.78
CA GLY A 16 9.50 -31.35 6.57
C GLY A 16 8.31 -30.51 6.99
N ALA A 17 8.46 -29.76 8.08
CA ALA A 17 7.45 -28.81 8.55
C ALA A 17 7.01 -27.88 7.43
N LYS A 18 5.69 -27.86 7.14
CA LYS A 18 5.14 -26.97 6.14
C LYS A 18 5.01 -25.56 6.73
N ASN A 19 5.43 -24.57 5.94
CA ASN A 19 5.22 -23.16 6.24
C ASN A 19 4.17 -22.60 5.27
N HIS A 20 2.93 -22.58 5.72
CA HIS A 20 1.79 -22.15 4.93
C HIS A 20 1.91 -20.66 4.59
N ASN A 21 1.55 -20.31 3.35
CA ASN A 21 1.56 -18.93 2.85
C ASN A 21 2.90 -18.18 2.90
N GLU A 22 4.05 -18.85 3.10
CA GLU A 22 5.34 -18.18 3.25
C GLU A 22 5.65 -17.20 2.11
N GLU A 23 5.52 -17.65 0.87
CA GLU A 23 5.87 -16.83 -0.29
C GLU A 23 4.88 -15.68 -0.52
N ALA A 24 3.60 -15.93 -0.27
CA ALA A 24 2.54 -14.94 -0.38
C ALA A 24 2.72 -13.84 0.67
N HIS A 25 3.02 -14.25 1.92
CA HIS A 25 3.37 -13.35 3.02
C HIS A 25 4.56 -12.49 2.66
N ARG A 26 5.67 -13.10 2.24
CA ARG A 26 6.89 -12.38 1.87
C ARG A 26 6.62 -11.35 0.77
N ALA A 27 5.92 -11.72 -0.30
CA ALA A 27 5.65 -10.82 -1.40
C ALA A 27 4.78 -9.61 -0.99
N LEU A 28 3.72 -9.84 -0.20
CA LEU A 28 2.87 -8.76 0.30
C LEU A 28 3.58 -7.89 1.34
N CYS A 29 4.37 -8.50 2.23
CA CYS A 29 5.18 -7.80 3.24
C CYS A 29 6.23 -6.90 2.56
N ASP A 30 6.92 -7.40 1.54
CA ASP A 30 7.90 -6.66 0.77
C ASP A 30 7.30 -5.44 0.05
N LEU A 31 6.10 -5.62 -0.53
CA LEU A 31 5.36 -4.53 -1.13
C LEU A 31 4.92 -3.50 -0.09
N LEU A 32 4.42 -3.93 1.06
CA LEU A 32 4.06 -3.02 2.14
C LEU A 32 5.27 -2.23 2.64
N GLN A 33 6.43 -2.87 2.80
CA GLN A 33 7.68 -2.21 3.18
C GLN A 33 8.11 -1.16 2.14
N ALA A 34 8.02 -1.50 0.85
CA ALA A 34 8.33 -0.56 -0.23
C ALA A 34 7.35 0.62 -0.25
N ALA A 35 6.05 0.36 -0.05
CA ALA A 35 5.01 1.38 0.04
C ALA A 35 5.23 2.33 1.23
N VAL A 36 5.51 1.78 2.42
CA VAL A 36 5.85 2.57 3.62
C VAL A 36 7.15 3.37 3.41
N GLY A 37 8.15 2.77 2.77
CA GLY A 37 9.39 3.45 2.41
C GLY A 37 9.15 4.66 1.50
N LYS A 38 8.30 4.50 0.46
CA LYS A 38 7.94 5.60 -0.45
C LYS A 38 7.01 6.62 0.21
N TRP A 39 6.15 6.22 1.15
CA TRP A 39 5.29 7.11 1.91
C TRP A 39 6.08 8.03 2.86
N GLY A 40 7.15 7.51 3.48
CA GLY A 40 7.91 8.27 4.48
C GLY A 40 7.06 8.60 5.72
N SER A 41 7.08 9.85 6.17
CA SER A 41 6.31 10.30 7.35
C SER A 41 4.84 10.58 7.05
N SER A 42 4.54 11.10 5.86
CA SER A 42 3.27 11.80 5.54
C SER A 42 2.98 11.88 4.03
N GLY A 43 3.76 11.19 3.20
CA GLY A 43 3.68 11.28 1.74
C GLY A 43 4.19 12.61 1.17
N GLU A 44 5.02 13.34 1.91
CA GLU A 44 5.59 14.62 1.46
C GLU A 44 6.44 14.47 0.19
N GLY A 45 6.26 15.39 -0.75
CA GLY A 45 6.98 15.40 -2.03
C GLY A 45 6.47 14.40 -3.07
N LEU A 46 5.48 13.57 -2.74
CA LEU A 46 4.80 12.71 -3.71
C LEU A 46 3.83 13.50 -4.57
N SER A 47 3.59 13.02 -5.80
CA SER A 47 2.46 13.49 -6.60
C SER A 47 1.14 13.09 -5.94
N GLU A 48 0.08 13.87 -6.15
CA GLU A 48 -1.24 13.56 -5.58
C GLU A 48 -1.75 12.15 -5.93
N PRO A 49 -1.62 11.65 -7.18
CA PRO A 49 -2.00 10.27 -7.51
C PRO A 49 -1.22 9.22 -6.72
N MET A 50 0.10 9.41 -6.58
CA MET A 50 0.96 8.51 -5.81
C MET A 50 0.62 8.54 -4.31
N LYS A 51 0.33 9.74 -3.78
CA LYS A 51 -0.08 9.91 -2.39
C LYS A 51 -1.42 9.22 -2.13
N ALA A 52 -2.42 9.42 -2.99
CA ALA A 52 -3.72 8.77 -2.85
C ALA A 52 -3.60 7.24 -2.90
N ALA A 53 -2.86 6.72 -3.88
CA ALA A 53 -2.69 5.28 -4.05
C ALA A 53 -1.92 4.62 -2.89
N LEU A 54 -0.87 5.26 -2.37
CA LEU A 54 -0.18 4.78 -1.16
C LEU A 54 -1.05 4.92 0.09
N GLY A 55 -1.86 5.97 0.17
CA GLY A 55 -2.88 6.15 1.20
C GLY A 55 -3.83 4.95 1.27
N ILE A 56 -4.39 4.55 0.13
CA ILE A 56 -5.26 3.36 0.03
C ILE A 56 -4.46 2.10 0.38
N THR A 57 -3.28 1.92 -0.22
CA THR A 57 -2.45 0.73 -0.02
C THR A 57 -2.11 0.48 1.46
N ILE A 58 -1.74 1.53 2.19
CA ILE A 58 -1.24 1.41 3.58
C ILE A 58 -2.38 1.56 4.59
N PHE A 59 -3.26 2.55 4.40
CA PHE A 59 -4.27 2.95 5.39
C PHE A 59 -5.70 2.60 4.98
N GLY A 60 -5.91 2.12 3.75
CA GLY A 60 -7.23 1.81 3.21
C GLY A 60 -8.09 3.02 2.91
N ASN A 61 -7.49 4.21 2.74
CA ASN A 61 -8.19 5.43 2.36
C ASN A 61 -7.26 6.41 1.63
N GLU A 62 -7.78 7.19 0.68
CA GLU A 62 -7.00 8.12 -0.15
C GLU A 62 -6.25 9.19 0.64
N LYS A 63 -6.77 9.63 1.80
CA LYS A 63 -6.13 10.66 2.61
C LYS A 63 -4.85 10.15 3.28
N GLY A 64 -4.70 8.83 3.40
CA GLY A 64 -3.63 8.18 4.12
C GLY A 64 -3.75 8.38 5.63
N GLY A 65 -2.61 8.59 6.28
CA GLY A 65 -2.52 8.76 7.72
C GLY A 65 -1.08 8.84 8.19
N VAL A 66 -0.90 8.70 9.50
CA VAL A 66 0.43 8.62 10.13
C VAL A 66 0.71 7.17 10.48
N LEU A 67 1.91 6.66 10.14
CA LEU A 67 2.26 5.25 10.38
C LEU A 67 2.08 4.80 11.83
N GLY A 68 2.24 5.71 12.79
CA GLY A 68 2.01 5.46 14.22
C GLY A 68 0.59 4.97 14.54
N GLU A 69 -0.41 5.34 13.75
CA GLU A 69 -1.80 4.89 13.92
C GLU A 69 -1.96 3.38 13.67
N LEU A 70 -1.07 2.79 12.86
CA LEU A 70 -1.05 1.37 12.54
C LEU A 70 -0.20 0.53 13.50
N GLU A 71 0.45 1.14 14.50
CA GLU A 71 1.14 0.42 15.58
C GLU A 71 0.17 -0.25 16.56
N SER A 72 -1.13 0.05 16.44
CA SER A 72 -2.21 -0.58 17.19
C SER A 72 -3.21 -1.23 16.24
N LEU A 73 -3.88 -2.30 16.71
CA LEU A 73 -4.93 -2.95 15.94
C LEU A 73 -6.09 -1.96 15.69
N PRO A 74 -6.48 -1.71 14.43
CA PRO A 74 -7.60 -0.84 14.11
C PRO A 74 -8.89 -1.29 14.79
N GLY A 75 -9.67 -0.33 15.32
CA GLY A 75 -10.84 -0.61 16.16
C GLY A 75 -11.92 -1.49 15.50
N VAL A 76 -12.00 -1.50 14.17
CA VAL A 76 -12.92 -2.36 13.41
C VAL A 76 -12.68 -3.86 13.63
N TYR A 77 -11.45 -4.26 13.98
CA TYR A 77 -11.10 -5.64 14.26
C TYR A 77 -11.36 -6.05 15.72
N LYS A 78 -11.78 -5.10 16.57
CA LYS A 78 -12.25 -5.43 17.91
C LYS A 78 -13.63 -6.07 17.79
N ASN A 79 -13.88 -7.15 18.54
CA ASN A 79 -15.12 -7.91 18.52
C ASN A 79 -15.45 -8.52 17.14
N VAL A 80 -14.44 -9.06 16.45
CA VAL A 80 -14.64 -9.81 15.19
C VAL A 80 -15.56 -11.02 15.38
N GLU A 81 -15.57 -11.60 16.57
CA GLU A 81 -16.47 -12.68 16.98
C GLU A 81 -17.95 -12.24 17.10
N GLY A 82 -18.19 -10.97 17.42
CA GLY A 82 -19.54 -10.39 17.44
C GLY A 82 -20.12 -10.15 16.04
N THR A 83 -19.29 -10.21 15.00
CA THR A 83 -19.68 -9.98 13.61
C THR A 83 -19.87 -11.30 12.88
N GLN A 84 -21.09 -11.55 12.39
CA GLN A 84 -21.40 -12.76 11.64
C GLN A 84 -20.55 -12.85 10.38
N ASP A 85 -19.95 -14.01 10.16
CA ASP A 85 -19.10 -14.28 9.00
C ASP A 85 -18.02 -13.22 8.75
N SER A 86 -17.47 -12.63 9.83
CA SER A 86 -16.51 -11.54 9.74
C SER A 86 -15.32 -11.90 8.87
N ARG A 87 -14.75 -13.10 9.05
CA ARG A 87 -13.64 -13.54 8.22
C ARG A 87 -14.03 -13.74 6.75
N GLY A 88 -15.11 -14.47 6.48
CA GLY A 88 -15.56 -14.72 5.11
C GLY A 88 -15.86 -13.41 4.40
N ASN A 89 -16.61 -12.52 5.04
CA ASN A 89 -16.97 -11.22 4.49
C ASN A 89 -15.75 -10.32 4.26
N TRP A 90 -14.81 -10.26 5.21
CA TRP A 90 -13.72 -9.30 5.13
C TRP A 90 -12.58 -9.81 4.25
N CYS A 91 -12.31 -11.12 4.24
CA CYS A 91 -11.18 -11.69 3.51
C CYS A 91 -11.57 -12.34 2.18
N GLY A 92 -12.84 -12.72 2.00
CA GLY A 92 -13.26 -13.70 1.01
C GLY A 92 -14.50 -13.36 0.19
N GLN A 93 -15.18 -12.26 0.46
CA GLN A 93 -16.36 -11.81 -0.30
C GLN A 93 -16.10 -10.46 -0.94
N PRO A 94 -16.79 -10.13 -2.04
CA PRO A 94 -16.80 -8.78 -2.56
C PRO A 94 -17.51 -7.85 -1.57
N GLN A 95 -17.18 -6.56 -1.65
CA GLN A 95 -17.86 -5.56 -0.84
C GLN A 95 -19.30 -5.39 -1.32
N GLU A 96 -20.28 -5.79 -0.51
CA GLU A 96 -21.69 -5.54 -0.82
C GLU A 96 -22.13 -4.20 -0.20
N ASP A 97 -22.72 -3.32 -1.02
CA ASP A 97 -23.31 -2.06 -0.57
C ASP A 97 -24.66 -2.30 0.15
N GLY A 98 -24.59 -2.95 1.31
CA GLY A 98 -25.68 -3.06 2.27
C GLY A 98 -26.95 -3.78 1.77
N HIS A 99 -26.92 -4.42 0.60
CA HIS A 99 -28.09 -5.07 -0.03
C HIS A 99 -28.74 -6.16 0.82
N ASN A 100 -28.00 -6.73 1.78
CA ASN A 100 -28.48 -7.74 2.72
C ASN A 100 -28.51 -7.25 4.18
N GLY A 101 -28.41 -5.94 4.42
CA GLY A 101 -28.33 -5.37 5.78
C GLY A 101 -27.01 -5.65 6.51
N ILE A 102 -26.02 -6.21 5.82
CA ILE A 102 -24.67 -6.46 6.35
C ILE A 102 -23.83 -5.20 6.09
N ASN A 103 -23.51 -4.46 7.16
CA ASN A 103 -22.53 -3.39 7.09
C ASN A 103 -21.13 -4.01 7.13
N GLN A 104 -20.52 -4.21 5.97
CA GLN A 104 -19.17 -4.77 5.87
C GLN A 104 -18.13 -3.71 6.28
N GLY A 105 -17.65 -3.75 7.52
CA GLY A 105 -16.64 -2.81 8.01
C GLY A 105 -15.28 -2.90 7.30
N ARG A 106 -15.02 -4.04 6.63
CA ARG A 106 -13.84 -4.31 5.81
C ARG A 106 -14.22 -5.17 4.60
N SER A 107 -13.39 -5.07 3.57
CA SER A 107 -13.44 -5.88 2.36
C SER A 107 -12.02 -6.30 1.99
N SER A 108 -11.90 -7.37 1.21
CA SER A 108 -10.61 -7.96 0.86
C SER A 108 -9.71 -6.96 0.10
N GLY A 109 -10.31 -6.06 -0.66
CA GLY A 109 -9.64 -4.98 -1.38
C GLY A 109 -9.24 -3.76 -0.54
N HIS A 110 -9.43 -3.78 0.79
CA HIS A 110 -9.27 -2.59 1.63
C HIS A 110 -7.84 -2.02 1.68
N SER A 111 -6.84 -2.84 2.03
CA SER A 111 -5.44 -2.39 2.13
C SER A 111 -4.46 -3.57 2.22
N ALA A 112 -3.17 -3.32 2.04
CA ALA A 112 -2.12 -4.33 2.19
C ALA A 112 -2.01 -4.88 3.63
N PRO A 113 -2.06 -4.06 4.71
CA PRO A 113 -2.13 -4.58 6.08
C PRO A 113 -3.35 -5.47 6.35
N HIS A 114 -4.50 -5.14 5.77
CA HIS A 114 -5.68 -6.01 5.85
C HIS A 114 -5.43 -7.36 5.15
N GLY A 115 -4.79 -7.33 3.98
CA GLY A 115 -4.40 -8.55 3.27
C GLY A 115 -3.47 -9.45 4.09
N LEU A 116 -2.46 -8.88 4.77
CA LEU A 116 -1.57 -9.62 5.67
C LEU A 116 -2.34 -10.27 6.83
N LEU A 117 -3.27 -9.53 7.42
CA LEU A 117 -4.12 -10.03 8.51
C LEU A 117 -4.93 -11.26 8.07
N CYS A 118 -5.62 -11.17 6.94
CA CYS A 118 -6.42 -12.26 6.38
C CYS A 118 -5.58 -13.49 6.00
N LEU A 119 -4.39 -13.26 5.43
CA LEU A 119 -3.45 -14.29 4.99
C LEU A 119 -2.79 -15.05 6.15
N CYS A 120 -2.54 -14.36 7.28
CA CYS A 120 -1.67 -14.87 8.34
C CYS A 120 -2.36 -15.04 9.70
N THR A 121 -3.69 -14.87 9.78
CA THR A 121 -4.46 -15.21 10.98
C THR A 121 -4.91 -16.67 10.91
N VAL A 122 -4.62 -17.41 11.98
CA VAL A 122 -5.09 -18.80 12.12
C VAL A 122 -6.61 -18.90 12.01
N GLY A 123 -7.08 -20.00 11.45
CA GLY A 123 -8.48 -20.29 11.21
C GLY A 123 -9.04 -21.34 12.16
N GLU A 124 -10.03 -22.08 11.68
CA GLU A 124 -10.79 -23.04 12.48
C GLU A 124 -9.86 -23.99 13.22
N LYS A 125 -10.05 -24.08 14.54
CA LYS A 125 -9.28 -24.95 15.42
C LYS A 125 -7.76 -24.67 15.47
N GLY A 126 -7.33 -23.49 15.04
CA GLY A 126 -5.92 -23.14 14.89
C GLY A 126 -5.30 -23.57 13.55
N TRP A 127 -6.11 -23.92 12.54
CA TRP A 127 -5.63 -24.28 11.21
C TRP A 127 -4.90 -23.11 10.52
N PRO A 128 -3.83 -23.35 9.74
CA PRO A 128 -3.24 -24.64 9.36
C PRO A 128 -2.15 -25.14 10.29
N VAL A 129 -1.85 -24.45 11.39
CA VAL A 129 -0.74 -24.83 12.29
C VAL A 129 -1.13 -25.91 13.31
N ASN A 130 -2.17 -26.67 12.99
CA ASN A 130 -2.73 -27.75 13.79
C ASN A 130 -2.85 -29.06 12.99
N GLU A 131 -2.35 -29.14 11.74
CA GLU A 131 -2.52 -30.35 10.92
C GLU A 131 -1.60 -31.49 11.40
N SER A 132 -0.46 -31.17 12.02
CA SER A 132 0.46 -32.15 12.60
C SER A 132 0.66 -31.99 14.10
N GLU A 133 0.50 -33.10 14.85
CA GLU A 133 0.86 -33.18 16.27
C GLU A 133 2.35 -33.37 16.51
N THR A 134 3.10 -33.82 15.49
CA THR A 134 4.50 -34.26 15.63
C THR A 134 5.49 -33.34 14.93
N VAL A 135 5.02 -32.44 14.06
CA VAL A 135 5.83 -31.52 13.29
C VAL A 135 5.31 -30.09 13.52
N GLU A 136 6.20 -29.16 13.85
CA GLU A 136 5.84 -27.76 14.09
C GLU A 136 5.56 -27.03 12.77
N GLU A 137 4.31 -27.06 12.32
CA GLU A 137 3.85 -26.28 11.17
C GLU A 137 3.83 -24.78 11.47
N ARG A 138 3.98 -23.99 10.41
CA ARG A 138 4.05 -22.54 10.49
C ARG A 138 3.06 -21.91 9.53
N LEU A 139 2.56 -20.74 9.88
CA LEU A 139 1.78 -19.88 9.00
C LEU A 139 2.51 -18.55 8.88
N CYS A 140 2.85 -18.16 7.65
CA CYS A 140 3.62 -16.94 7.37
C CYS A 140 4.96 -16.88 8.11
N GLY A 141 5.57 -18.03 8.43
CA GLY A 141 6.81 -18.13 9.20
C GLY A 141 6.63 -18.25 10.72
N HIS A 142 5.42 -18.08 11.24
CA HIS A 142 5.12 -18.05 12.67
C HIS A 142 4.51 -19.36 13.16
N THR A 143 4.82 -19.72 14.41
CA THR A 143 4.32 -20.95 15.03
C THR A 143 2.92 -20.72 15.60
N LYS A 144 2.25 -21.83 15.94
CA LYS A 144 0.96 -21.83 16.65
C LYS A 144 0.98 -20.97 17.92
N GLN A 145 2.07 -21.03 18.69
CA GLN A 145 2.21 -20.25 19.92
C GLN A 145 2.30 -18.75 19.63
N THR A 146 3.11 -18.36 18.64
CA THR A 146 3.28 -16.95 18.25
C THR A 146 1.97 -16.33 17.74
N LEU A 147 1.14 -17.10 17.04
CA LEU A 147 -0.17 -16.66 16.53
C LEU A 147 -1.31 -16.81 17.56
N GLY A 148 -0.97 -17.07 18.83
CA GLY A 148 -1.93 -17.17 19.93
C GLY A 148 -2.87 -18.38 19.88
N ALA A 149 -2.58 -19.37 19.04
CA ALA A 149 -3.48 -20.48 18.71
C ALA A 149 -3.30 -21.73 19.59
N SER A 150 -2.61 -21.62 20.73
CA SER A 150 -2.37 -22.75 21.66
C SER A 150 -3.66 -23.32 22.29
N ASP A 151 -4.75 -22.56 22.28
CA ASP A 151 -6.10 -22.96 22.70
C ASP A 151 -6.84 -23.78 21.64
N ASN A 152 -6.26 -23.97 20.45
CA ASN A 152 -6.94 -24.55 19.28
C ASN A 152 -8.18 -23.76 18.88
N GLU A 153 -8.10 -22.43 18.94
CA GLU A 153 -9.11 -21.53 18.38
C GLU A 153 -8.49 -20.68 17.27
N GLY A 154 -9.33 -19.90 16.58
CA GLY A 154 -8.88 -19.02 15.51
C GLY A 154 -9.94 -18.06 15.02
N TRP A 155 -9.65 -17.30 13.97
CA TRP A 155 -10.64 -16.41 13.38
C TRP A 155 -11.40 -17.14 12.27
N VAL A 156 -12.71 -17.28 12.43
CA VAL A 156 -13.60 -17.96 11.47
C VAL A 156 -14.90 -17.18 11.27
N GLY A 157 -15.71 -17.61 10.31
CA GLY A 157 -16.99 -16.99 9.97
C GLY A 157 -18.17 -17.24 10.92
N SER A 158 -17.97 -17.77 12.12
CA SER A 158 -19.06 -18.10 13.06
C SER A 158 -18.95 -17.31 14.37
N LYS A 159 -20.10 -16.94 14.95
CA LYS A 159 -20.22 -16.07 16.15
C LYS A 159 -19.72 -16.70 17.47
N SER A 160 -19.12 -17.88 17.42
CA SER A 160 -18.83 -18.70 18.61
C SER A 160 -17.35 -18.85 18.93
N VAL A 161 -16.46 -18.20 18.17
CA VAL A 161 -15.01 -18.45 18.25
C VAL A 161 -14.27 -17.15 18.57
N GLN A 162 -13.28 -17.22 19.47
CA GLN A 162 -12.50 -16.09 19.99
C GLN A 162 -11.54 -15.48 18.94
N GLY A 163 -12.07 -14.87 17.88
CA GLY A 163 -11.28 -14.35 16.76
C GLY A 163 -10.37 -13.17 17.14
N GLU A 164 -10.82 -12.25 18.01
CA GLU A 164 -10.08 -11.01 18.30
C GLU A 164 -8.67 -11.26 18.82
N LYS A 165 -8.49 -12.26 19.68
CA LYS A 165 -7.18 -12.64 20.21
C LYS A 165 -6.19 -12.98 19.09
N HIS A 166 -6.59 -13.85 18.16
CA HIS A 166 -5.71 -14.31 17.08
C HIS A 166 -5.44 -13.20 16.07
N VAL A 167 -6.45 -12.39 15.76
CA VAL A 167 -6.30 -11.19 14.93
C VAL A 167 -5.32 -10.20 15.56
N SER A 168 -5.39 -10.02 16.88
CA SER A 168 -4.47 -9.15 17.63
C SER A 168 -3.03 -9.65 17.59
N GLU A 169 -2.81 -10.95 17.81
CA GLU A 169 -1.47 -11.54 17.74
C GLU A 169 -0.91 -11.49 16.30
N THR A 170 -1.71 -11.80 15.28
CA THR A 170 -1.27 -11.67 13.88
C THR A 170 -0.93 -10.21 13.54
N TRP A 171 -1.72 -9.24 13.98
CA TRP A 171 -1.39 -7.83 13.75
C TRP A 171 -0.03 -7.47 14.37
N LYS A 172 0.21 -7.92 15.61
CA LYS A 172 1.43 -7.65 16.36
C LYS A 172 2.66 -8.35 15.80
N GLU A 173 2.55 -9.62 15.44
CA GLU A 173 3.67 -10.48 15.07
C GLU A 173 3.94 -10.49 13.56
N VAL A 174 2.97 -10.12 12.72
CA VAL A 174 3.11 -10.14 11.25
C VAL A 174 2.99 -8.73 10.66
N VAL A 175 1.88 -8.05 10.93
CA VAL A 175 1.57 -6.78 10.25
C VAL A 175 2.53 -5.66 10.68
N ILE A 176 2.72 -5.48 11.99
CA ILE A 176 3.62 -4.45 12.53
C ILE A 176 5.07 -4.63 12.04
N PRO A 177 5.67 -5.84 12.05
CA PRO A 177 6.98 -6.05 11.47
C PRO A 177 7.07 -5.68 9.99
N CYS A 178 6.05 -5.96 9.17
CA CYS A 178 6.01 -5.52 7.78
C CYS A 178 5.91 -3.99 7.64
N LEU A 179 5.26 -3.29 8.57
CA LEU A 179 5.22 -1.82 8.60
C LEU A 179 6.57 -1.20 9.04
N LYS A 180 7.35 -1.92 9.85
CA LYS A 180 8.62 -1.45 10.44
C LYS A 180 9.88 -1.94 9.71
N GLY A 181 9.73 -2.90 8.80
CA GLY A 181 10.83 -3.59 8.13
C GLY A 181 11.72 -2.68 7.29
N GLU A 182 12.77 -3.29 6.74
CA GLU A 182 13.81 -2.57 6.01
C GLU A 182 13.23 -1.80 4.82
N ARG A 183 13.43 -0.48 4.86
CA ARG A 183 13.00 0.44 3.82
C ARG A 183 14.11 0.49 2.76
N GLY A 184 13.78 0.23 1.50
CA GLY A 184 14.78 0.27 0.42
C GLY A 184 14.44 -0.54 -0.82
N LYS A 185 13.42 -1.42 -0.76
CA LYS A 185 12.91 -2.09 -1.95
C LYS A 185 12.19 -1.09 -2.86
N GLU A 186 12.42 -1.21 -4.15
CA GLU A 186 11.73 -0.40 -5.15
C GLU A 186 10.25 -0.82 -5.24
N LEU A 187 9.35 0.17 -5.24
CA LEU A 187 7.91 -0.05 -5.20
C LEU A 187 7.39 -0.87 -6.39
N LYS A 188 7.86 -0.57 -7.62
CA LYS A 188 7.38 -1.21 -8.84
C LYS A 188 7.77 -2.70 -8.94
N PRO A 189 9.04 -3.10 -8.74
CA PRO A 189 9.41 -4.51 -8.65
C PRO A 189 8.67 -5.26 -7.53
N ALA A 190 8.47 -4.63 -6.37
CA ALA A 190 7.73 -5.25 -5.28
C ALA A 190 6.26 -5.49 -5.66
N LEU A 191 5.62 -4.52 -6.34
CA LEU A 191 4.26 -4.66 -6.86
C LEU A 191 4.16 -5.83 -7.86
N HIS A 192 5.08 -5.90 -8.82
CA HIS A 192 5.10 -7.01 -9.77
C HIS A 192 5.30 -8.37 -9.08
N SER A 193 6.17 -8.44 -8.07
CA SER A 193 6.40 -9.67 -7.32
C SER A 193 5.13 -10.12 -6.58
N PHE A 194 4.42 -9.19 -5.95
CA PHE A 194 3.12 -9.43 -5.33
C PHE A 194 2.07 -9.91 -6.34
N LEU A 195 1.89 -9.20 -7.46
CA LEU A 195 0.91 -9.57 -8.49
C LEU A 195 1.20 -10.97 -9.06
N GLY A 196 2.48 -11.34 -9.18
CA GLY A 196 2.90 -12.68 -9.61
C GLY A 196 2.56 -13.80 -8.62
N LYS A 197 2.14 -13.49 -7.39
CA LYS A 197 1.65 -14.47 -6.40
C LYS A 197 0.13 -14.60 -6.37
N LEU A 198 -0.59 -13.78 -7.13
CA LEU A 198 -2.03 -13.88 -7.23
C LEU A 198 -2.43 -15.03 -8.17
N GLU A 199 -3.22 -15.96 -7.66
CA GLU A 199 -3.80 -17.03 -8.46
C GLU A 199 -5.17 -16.58 -9.00
N ASN A 200 -5.34 -16.65 -10.32
CA ASN A 200 -6.65 -16.46 -10.91
C ASN A 200 -7.56 -17.63 -10.50
N LYS A 201 -8.67 -17.31 -9.80
CA LYS A 201 -9.68 -18.27 -9.35
C LYS A 201 -11.05 -17.98 -9.96
N SER A 202 -11.12 -17.29 -11.09
CA SER A 202 -12.38 -16.95 -11.77
C SER A 202 -13.34 -18.14 -11.84
N GLY A 203 -14.61 -17.87 -11.54
CA GLY A 203 -15.68 -18.87 -11.55
C GLY A 203 -16.94 -18.31 -12.21
N ASP A 204 -18.00 -19.11 -12.21
CA ASP A 204 -19.24 -18.81 -12.94
C ASP A 204 -19.90 -17.50 -12.47
N TRP A 205 -19.83 -17.20 -11.17
CA TRP A 205 -20.46 -16.01 -10.59
C TRP A 205 -19.54 -14.79 -10.59
N TYR A 206 -18.23 -15.04 -10.51
CA TYR A 206 -17.23 -13.99 -10.37
C TYR A 206 -16.10 -14.26 -11.37
N SER A 207 -16.19 -13.60 -12.52
CA SER A 207 -15.29 -13.78 -13.67
C SER A 207 -13.91 -13.15 -13.49
N SER A 208 -13.72 -12.34 -12.45
CA SER A 208 -12.47 -11.64 -12.15
C SER A 208 -12.18 -11.65 -10.65
N ARG A 209 -11.70 -12.80 -10.16
CA ARG A 209 -11.27 -12.95 -8.77
C ARG A 209 -9.90 -13.61 -8.64
N TYR A 210 -9.11 -13.10 -7.71
CA TYR A 210 -7.70 -13.43 -7.53
C TYR A 210 -7.42 -13.78 -6.09
N GLN A 211 -6.87 -14.96 -5.85
CA GLN A 211 -6.54 -15.44 -4.52
C GLN A 211 -5.07 -15.22 -4.20
N LEU A 212 -4.81 -14.78 -2.98
CA LEU A 212 -3.49 -14.82 -2.35
C LEU A 212 -3.53 -15.80 -1.17
N GLY A 213 -2.66 -16.81 -1.19
CA GLY A 213 -2.55 -17.82 -0.15
C GLY A 213 -3.35 -19.09 -0.41
N GLU A 214 -3.30 -20.01 0.55
CA GLU A 214 -3.85 -21.36 0.47
C GLU A 214 -5.36 -21.40 0.74
N GLY A 215 -6.09 -22.12 -0.11
CA GLY A 215 -7.55 -22.32 0.02
C GLY A 215 -8.21 -22.74 -1.30
N GLU A 216 -9.37 -23.40 -1.20
CA GLU A 216 -10.22 -23.74 -2.35
C GLU A 216 -11.53 -22.92 -2.30
N PRO A 217 -11.65 -21.88 -3.14
CA PRO A 217 -12.83 -21.04 -3.17
C PRO A 217 -13.98 -21.74 -3.89
N SER A 218 -15.17 -21.68 -3.31
CA SER A 218 -16.43 -22.01 -4.00
C SER A 218 -17.03 -20.76 -4.63
N ASN A 219 -18.17 -20.88 -5.32
CA ASN A 219 -18.90 -19.70 -5.83
C ASN A 219 -19.41 -18.79 -4.69
N GLU A 220 -19.72 -19.37 -3.52
CA GLU A 220 -20.36 -18.68 -2.40
C GLU A 220 -19.41 -18.33 -1.25
N ARG A 221 -18.27 -19.02 -1.13
CA ARG A 221 -17.38 -18.92 0.03
C ARG A 221 -15.92 -19.04 -0.36
N SER A 222 -15.10 -18.15 0.19
CA SER A 222 -13.64 -18.24 0.11
C SER A 222 -13.02 -17.67 1.38
N CYS A 223 -11.77 -18.05 1.67
CA CYS A 223 -10.93 -17.47 2.72
C CYS A 223 -11.58 -17.39 4.12
N THR A 224 -12.42 -18.37 4.45
CA THR A 224 -13.21 -18.37 5.70
C THR A 224 -12.41 -18.84 6.92
N GLY A 225 -11.15 -19.23 6.74
CA GLY A 225 -10.31 -19.84 7.77
C GLY A 225 -10.57 -21.33 8.00
N THR A 226 -11.43 -21.98 7.21
CA THR A 226 -11.63 -23.44 7.30
C THR A 226 -10.61 -24.16 6.42
N GLN A 227 -10.31 -25.43 6.69
CA GLN A 227 -9.37 -26.20 5.87
C GLN A 227 -9.75 -26.20 4.37
N LYS A 228 -11.06 -26.26 4.06
CA LYS A 228 -11.55 -26.23 2.68
C LYS A 228 -11.34 -24.87 2.02
N HIS A 229 -11.76 -23.79 2.67
CA HIS A 229 -11.79 -22.46 2.06
C HIS A 229 -10.54 -21.62 2.32
N GLY A 230 -9.68 -22.08 3.22
CA GLY A 230 -8.33 -21.58 3.40
C GLY A 230 -8.17 -20.36 4.31
N VAL A 231 -6.90 -20.04 4.55
CA VAL A 231 -6.41 -18.81 5.16
C VAL A 231 -5.79 -18.00 4.03
N CYS A 232 -6.60 -17.17 3.40
CA CYS A 232 -6.24 -16.48 2.17
C CYS A 232 -6.88 -15.10 2.11
N VAL A 233 -6.64 -14.39 1.01
CA VAL A 233 -7.38 -13.19 0.62
C VAL A 233 -7.91 -13.38 -0.78
N MET A 234 -9.20 -13.15 -1.00
CA MET A 234 -9.83 -13.20 -2.33
C MET A 234 -10.17 -11.79 -2.78
N TYR A 235 -9.45 -11.31 -3.78
CA TYR A 235 -9.65 -9.99 -4.36
C TYR A 235 -10.54 -10.06 -5.58
N TYR A 236 -11.35 -9.02 -5.75
CA TYR A 236 -12.36 -8.95 -6.79
C TYR A 236 -12.09 -7.73 -7.67
N ASN A 237 -11.76 -7.96 -8.93
CA ASN A 237 -11.33 -6.92 -9.86
C ASN A 237 -12.41 -6.71 -10.93
N PHE A 238 -13.55 -6.15 -10.52
CA PHE A 238 -14.69 -5.91 -11.40
C PHE A 238 -14.59 -4.56 -12.10
N THR A 239 -14.66 -4.56 -13.42
CA THR A 239 -14.67 -3.33 -14.23
C THR A 239 -16.04 -2.61 -14.27
N GLY A 240 -17.09 -3.22 -13.70
CA GLY A 240 -18.41 -2.61 -13.54
C GLY A 240 -18.56 -1.99 -12.16
N GLY A 241 -18.93 -0.71 -12.09
CA GLY A 241 -18.89 0.16 -10.89
C GLY A 241 -19.79 -0.18 -9.70
N SER A 242 -20.07 -1.46 -9.45
CA SER A 242 -20.80 -1.94 -8.27
C SER A 242 -19.88 -2.42 -7.14
N TYR A 243 -18.56 -2.49 -7.36
CA TYR A 243 -17.61 -3.00 -6.38
C TYR A 243 -16.32 -2.18 -6.37
N PRO A 244 -15.73 -1.91 -5.19
CA PRO A 244 -14.44 -1.26 -5.10
C PRO A 244 -13.36 -2.16 -5.69
N MET A 245 -12.49 -1.55 -6.49
CA MET A 245 -11.32 -2.22 -7.08
C MET A 245 -10.32 -2.58 -5.99
N PRO A 246 -9.49 -3.62 -6.19
CA PRO A 246 -8.41 -3.92 -5.27
C PRO A 246 -7.45 -2.73 -5.15
N TRP A 247 -6.98 -2.45 -3.93
CA TRP A 247 -6.10 -1.31 -3.63
C TRP A 247 -4.87 -1.17 -4.54
N TRP A 248 -4.36 -2.27 -5.10
CA TRP A 248 -3.18 -2.22 -5.98
C TRP A 248 -3.46 -1.70 -7.38
N THR A 249 -4.73 -1.66 -7.82
CA THR A 249 -5.08 -1.09 -9.13
C THR A 249 -4.73 0.39 -9.18
N GLU A 250 -5.07 1.13 -8.11
CA GLU A 250 -4.70 2.54 -7.99
C GLU A 250 -3.18 2.70 -7.86
N LEU A 251 -2.50 1.77 -7.17
CA LEU A 251 -1.05 1.78 -7.05
C LEU A 251 -0.34 1.57 -8.40
N GLU A 252 -0.80 0.62 -9.20
CA GLU A 252 -0.27 0.37 -10.54
C GLU A 252 -0.43 1.60 -11.44
N ASN A 253 -1.63 2.19 -11.45
CA ASN A 253 -1.93 3.40 -12.21
C ASN A 253 -1.04 4.57 -11.77
N ALA A 254 -0.92 4.80 -10.47
CA ALA A 254 -0.12 5.89 -9.92
C ALA A 254 1.38 5.73 -10.23
N ILE A 255 1.92 4.50 -10.23
CA ILE A 255 3.30 4.24 -10.64
C ILE A 255 3.50 4.63 -12.10
N GLN A 256 2.60 4.25 -12.99
CA GLN A 256 2.69 4.59 -14.41
C GLN A 256 2.60 6.11 -14.65
N GLU A 257 1.75 6.80 -13.89
CA GLU A 257 1.61 8.25 -13.98
C GLU A 257 2.84 8.98 -13.45
N ASP A 258 3.40 8.55 -12.31
CA ASP A 258 4.60 9.13 -11.72
C ASP A 258 5.80 9.01 -12.67
N GLU A 259 5.95 7.87 -13.37
CA GLU A 259 6.96 7.69 -14.42
C GLU A 259 6.79 8.65 -15.60
N LYS A 260 5.55 8.92 -16.02
CA LYS A 260 5.26 9.90 -17.09
C LYS A 260 5.62 11.31 -16.64
N LEU A 261 5.25 11.69 -15.42
CA LEU A 261 5.55 13.00 -14.85
C LEU A 261 7.05 13.21 -14.64
N GLN A 262 7.78 12.17 -14.23
CA GLN A 262 9.25 12.22 -14.14
C GLN A 262 9.89 12.50 -15.50
N LYS A 263 9.50 11.74 -16.54
CA LYS A 263 10.00 11.97 -17.91
C LYS A 263 9.73 13.38 -18.43
N GLN A 264 8.53 13.91 -18.16
CA GLN A 264 8.17 15.28 -18.54
C GLN A 264 9.06 16.33 -17.83
N ARG A 265 9.30 16.15 -16.53
CA ARG A 265 10.18 17.04 -15.75
C ARG A 265 11.62 17.00 -16.26
N GLU A 266 12.16 15.81 -16.52
CA GLU A 266 13.52 15.65 -17.08
C GLU A 266 13.66 16.30 -18.46
N GLU A 267 12.64 16.17 -19.32
CA GLU A 267 12.63 16.80 -20.63
C GLU A 267 12.55 18.33 -20.54
N GLU A 268 11.74 18.86 -19.63
CA GLU A 268 11.62 20.29 -19.40
C GLU A 268 12.93 20.89 -18.87
N GLU A 269 13.57 20.24 -17.90
CA GLU A 269 14.87 20.65 -17.37
C GLU A 269 15.97 20.58 -18.44
N ARG A 270 15.97 19.54 -19.28
CA ARG A 270 16.87 19.45 -20.44
C ARG A 270 16.65 20.60 -21.43
N ARG A 271 15.40 21.02 -21.64
CA ARG A 271 15.08 22.18 -22.50
C ARG A 271 15.58 23.48 -21.89
N LYS A 272 15.34 23.71 -20.59
CA LYS A 272 15.85 24.88 -19.86
C LYS A 272 17.37 24.98 -19.94
N HIS A 273 18.09 23.88 -19.71
CA HIS A 273 19.55 23.87 -19.83
C HIS A 273 20.06 24.20 -21.24
N LYS A 274 19.38 23.71 -22.30
CA LYS A 274 19.72 24.07 -23.69
C LYS A 274 19.47 25.55 -23.98
N GLU A 275 18.36 26.10 -23.51
CA GLU A 275 18.04 27.53 -23.68
C GLU A 275 19.03 28.42 -22.91
N GLU A 276 19.45 28.03 -21.71
CA GLU A 276 20.48 28.74 -20.94
C GLU A 276 21.87 28.67 -21.58
N ALA A 277 22.23 27.53 -22.17
CA ALA A 277 23.47 27.39 -22.93
C ALA A 277 23.47 28.30 -24.18
N ASN A 278 22.38 28.28 -24.95
CA ASN A 278 22.25 29.12 -26.15
C ASN A 278 22.25 30.62 -25.81
N LYS A 279 21.69 31.03 -24.66
CA LYS A 279 21.73 32.44 -24.20
C LYS A 279 23.12 32.89 -23.73
N LYS A 280 24.01 31.97 -23.34
CA LYS A 280 25.40 32.29 -22.96
C LYS A 280 26.34 32.35 -24.16
N GLU A 281 25.98 31.69 -25.27
CA GLU A 281 26.77 31.69 -26.50
C GLU A 281 26.41 32.81 -27.48
N ASP A 282 25.40 33.64 -27.19
CA ASP A 282 25.10 34.82 -28.01
C ASP A 282 26.24 35.84 -27.83
N PRO A 283 27.11 36.06 -28.84
CA PRO A 283 28.16 37.05 -28.71
C PRO A 283 27.48 38.40 -28.63
N ARG A 284 27.71 39.10 -27.51
CA ARG A 284 27.33 40.50 -27.32
C ARG A 284 27.76 41.30 -28.55
N ALA A 285 26.82 41.51 -29.46
CA ALA A 285 27.00 42.34 -30.64
C ALA A 285 26.97 43.80 -30.21
N GLU A 286 28.11 44.32 -29.77
CA GLU A 286 28.40 45.76 -29.69
C GLU A 286 29.89 45.95 -29.97
N ALA A 287 30.35 46.87 -30.81
CA ALA A 287 29.72 47.79 -31.74
C ALA A 287 30.87 48.24 -32.65
N SER A 288 30.66 48.28 -33.97
CA SER A 288 31.67 48.77 -34.92
C SER A 288 32.06 50.21 -34.58
N LYS A 289 33.27 50.40 -34.04
CA LYS A 289 33.91 51.72 -33.88
C LYS A 289 34.51 52.16 -35.21
N SER A 290 34.02 53.27 -35.75
CA SER A 290 34.70 54.13 -36.72
C SER A 290 35.23 55.37 -35.97
N GLY A 291 36.52 55.74 -36.16
CA GLY A 291 37.29 56.76 -35.40
C GLY A 291 36.89 58.24 -35.69
N HIS A 292 36.95 59.19 -34.73
CA HIS A 292 38.05 59.97 -34.07
C HIS A 292 38.30 61.37 -34.72
N PRO A 293 38.79 62.44 -34.04
CA PRO A 293 38.89 62.79 -32.59
C PRO A 293 38.55 64.29 -32.26
N THR A 294 38.99 64.79 -31.08
CA THR A 294 39.05 66.19 -30.52
C THR A 294 37.75 66.76 -29.87
N THR A 295 37.72 67.37 -28.68
CA THR A 295 38.74 68.11 -27.87
C THR A 295 38.32 68.23 -26.39
N ASN A 296 39.31 68.22 -25.48
CA ASN A 296 39.38 68.67 -24.07
C ASN A 296 38.13 69.17 -23.32
N GLN A 297 37.83 68.57 -22.15
CA GLN A 297 37.92 69.26 -20.84
C GLN A 297 37.68 68.31 -19.64
N THR A 298 38.06 68.82 -18.47
CA THR A 298 38.62 68.17 -17.29
C THR A 298 37.58 67.74 -16.23
N ASP A 299 37.92 66.67 -15.51
CA ASP A 299 37.61 66.30 -14.11
C ASP A 299 36.29 65.60 -13.62
N GLN A 300 36.58 64.48 -12.92
CA GLN A 300 35.98 63.91 -11.70
C GLN A 300 34.87 62.81 -11.71
N GLN A 301 35.37 61.56 -11.75
CA GLN A 301 35.10 60.39 -10.90
C GLN A 301 33.67 59.93 -10.48
N ASN A 302 33.32 58.74 -11.00
CA ASN A 302 32.79 57.53 -10.33
C ASN A 302 31.46 57.58 -9.55
N THR A 303 30.41 56.95 -10.09
CA THR A 303 29.92 55.61 -9.69
C THR A 303 28.64 55.24 -10.47
N GLY A 304 28.78 54.31 -11.42
CA GLY A 304 27.65 53.66 -12.08
C GLY A 304 27.43 52.27 -11.48
N THR A 305 26.23 52.00 -10.97
CA THR A 305 25.82 50.62 -10.63
C THR A 305 24.41 50.31 -11.17
N ASN A 306 24.40 49.43 -12.16
CA ASN A 306 23.47 48.32 -12.40
C ASN A 306 21.97 48.52 -12.08
N PHE A 307 21.24 49.03 -13.07
CA PHE A 307 19.76 49.04 -13.07
C PHE A 307 19.14 47.63 -13.25
N THR A 308 19.90 46.64 -13.73
CA THR A 308 19.38 45.30 -14.06
C THR A 308 19.35 44.33 -12.86
N ASN A 309 20.02 44.65 -11.74
CA ASN A 309 19.98 43.83 -10.53
C ASN A 309 18.82 44.18 -9.59
N THR A 310 18.13 45.31 -9.81
CA THR A 310 17.05 45.78 -8.92
C THR A 310 15.73 45.05 -9.15
N LEU A 311 15.51 44.47 -10.34
CA LEU A 311 14.28 43.73 -10.66
C LEU A 311 14.24 42.29 -10.12
N ARG A 312 15.39 41.69 -9.75
CA ARG A 312 15.42 40.34 -9.16
C ARG A 312 15.19 40.29 -7.65
N LYS A 313 15.17 41.43 -6.96
CA LYS A 313 15.09 41.49 -5.48
C LYS A 313 13.66 41.67 -4.93
N PHE A 314 12.65 41.92 -5.76
CA PHE A 314 11.28 42.15 -5.29
C PHE A 314 10.37 40.92 -5.24
N ASN A 315 10.84 39.72 -5.60
CA ASN A 315 10.00 38.50 -5.63
C ASN A 315 10.24 37.49 -4.50
N LEU A 316 11.01 37.83 -3.47
CA LEU A 316 11.30 36.88 -2.37
C LEU A 316 11.30 37.55 -0.98
N THR A 317 10.32 38.40 -0.65
CA THR A 317 9.99 38.67 0.77
C THR A 317 8.60 39.31 0.92
N SER A 318 7.55 38.51 1.09
CA SER A 318 6.35 38.90 1.84
C SER A 318 5.50 37.66 2.12
N GLY A 319 5.73 37.04 3.27
CA GLY A 319 4.90 35.97 3.81
C GLY A 319 4.50 36.36 5.23
N THR A 320 3.54 37.27 5.35
CA THR A 320 2.75 37.45 6.58
C THR A 320 1.29 37.70 6.18
N PRO A 321 0.33 37.22 6.97
CA PRO A 321 -0.95 36.72 6.50
C PRO A 321 -1.95 37.85 6.26
N ILE A 322 -2.62 37.82 5.11
CA ILE A 322 -3.82 38.62 4.89
C ILE A 322 -4.94 37.94 5.67
N SER A 323 -5.15 38.45 6.88
CA SER A 323 -6.40 38.33 7.60
C SER A 323 -7.50 38.94 6.72
N MET A 324 -8.50 38.14 6.36
CA MET A 324 -9.74 38.68 5.79
C MET A 324 -10.51 39.41 6.89
N PRO A 325 -11.07 40.59 6.61
CA PRO A 325 -11.86 41.31 7.58
C PRO A 325 -13.19 40.59 7.81
N SER A 326 -13.45 40.33 9.08
CA SER A 326 -14.76 40.01 9.63
C SER A 326 -15.64 41.26 9.52
N SER A 327 -16.81 41.16 8.89
CA SER A 327 -17.94 42.08 9.08
C SER A 327 -19.24 41.40 8.59
N TRP A 328 -20.09 40.89 9.50
CA TRP A 328 -21.32 41.55 10.02
C TRP A 328 -22.53 41.29 9.08
N LEU A 329 -23.74 40.84 9.44
CA LEU A 329 -24.55 40.74 10.67
C LEU A 329 -25.79 39.84 10.43
N LEU A 330 -26.31 39.28 11.53
CA LEU A 330 -27.73 39.13 11.96
C LEU A 330 -28.86 38.69 11.00
N SER A 331 -29.48 37.56 11.36
CA SER A 331 -30.91 37.42 11.76
C SER A 331 -31.02 36.04 12.44
N VAL A 332 -31.25 35.85 13.75
CA VAL A 332 -32.45 36.12 14.58
C VAL A 332 -33.72 35.72 13.83
N ALA A 333 -34.61 34.83 14.25
CA ALA A 333 -34.75 33.83 15.31
C ALA A 333 -36.05 33.03 15.00
N ILE A 334 -36.41 32.06 15.88
CA ILE A 334 -37.79 31.66 16.27
C ILE A 334 -38.44 30.43 15.58
N LEU A 335 -38.69 29.40 16.43
CA LEU A 335 -39.82 28.44 16.54
C LEU A 335 -40.21 27.63 15.29
N ILE A 336 -40.28 26.29 15.30
CA ILE A 336 -41.08 25.37 16.14
C ILE A 336 -40.32 24.05 16.33
#